data_AF-A0AAN8U7P4-F1
#
_entry.id   AF-A0AAN8U7P4-F1
#
_cell.length_a   1.000
_cell.length_b   1.000
_cell.length_c   1.000
_cell.angle_alpha   90.00
_cell.angle_beta   90.00
_cell.angle_gamma   90.00
#
_symmetry.space_group_name_H-M   'P 1'
#
loop_
_entity.id
_entity.type
_entity.pdbx_description
1 polymer ?
#
loop_
_entity_poly.entity_id
_entity_poly.type
_entity_poly.pdbx_seq_one_letter_code
_entity_poly.pdbx_strand_id
1 'polypeptide(L)'
;PSLSAPFPPPLLLLLSPPVLPLPLPLLLPDAISAFTLLIHFLAELLGGLRLPSASDKKDLDKPLLDPENFNREGIDLEFYCQATLSACYKQEHLPLEEVFEQLRTSPQGLSSEDAQARLQIFGLNKLEEKPENKFLKFLSFMWNPLSWVMEAAAIMAIVLANGGGQGPDWQDFVGIVCLLIINSTISFIEENNAGNAAAALMARLAPKTKVLRDGRWQEQDAAILVPGDIISIKLGDIIPSDARLLEGDSLKVDQSSLTGESLPVTKKTGDEVYSGSTCKHGEIEAVVIATGVNTFFGKAAHLVDSTEVIGHFQKVLTAIGNFCICSIAVGMILEIIVMFPIQHRSYRSGINNLLVLLIGGIPIAMPTVLSVTLAIGSHRLSQQGAITKRMTAIEEMAGMDVLCSDKTGTLTLNRLTVDRNLIEVFNKDMDKGTIVLLAARASRLENQDAIDAAIIGMLADPKEARANITEVHFLPFNPVDKRTAITYVDSEGNWHRASKGAPEQEF
;
A
#
# COMPACT_ATOMS: atom_id res chain seq x y z
N PRO A 1 28.39 -8.68 -56.44
CA PRO A 1 29.60 -8.26 -55.71
C PRO A 1 29.32 -8.20 -54.20
N SER A 2 29.40 -9.32 -53.46
CA SER A 2 30.62 -9.82 -52.78
C SER A 2 31.14 -8.77 -51.77
N LEU A 3 31.25 -8.96 -50.46
CA LEU A 3 31.54 -10.16 -49.67
C LEU A 3 30.99 -10.04 -48.24
N SER A 4 30.71 -11.21 -47.69
CA SER A 4 30.51 -11.61 -46.29
C SER A 4 31.75 -11.46 -45.40
N ALA A 5 31.58 -11.05 -44.14
CA ALA A 5 32.34 -11.58 -42.99
C ALA A 5 31.66 -11.20 -41.63
N PRO A 6 31.48 -12.15 -40.69
CA PRO A 6 30.85 -11.93 -39.38
C PRO A 6 31.87 -11.67 -38.26
N PHE A 7 31.47 -10.90 -37.24
CA PHE A 7 32.20 -10.78 -35.96
C PHE A 7 31.92 -11.99 -35.04
N PRO A 8 32.92 -12.55 -34.35
CA PRO A 8 32.78 -13.74 -33.50
C PRO A 8 32.35 -13.41 -32.05
N PRO A 9 31.83 -14.40 -31.30
CA PRO A 9 31.40 -14.26 -29.90
C PRO A 9 32.59 -14.28 -28.91
N PRO A 10 32.42 -13.81 -27.66
CA PRO A 10 33.50 -13.77 -26.68
C PRO A 10 33.88 -15.18 -26.19
N LEU A 11 35.19 -15.44 -26.17
CA LEU A 11 35.83 -16.66 -25.69
C LEU A 11 35.48 -16.96 -24.22
N LEU A 12 34.91 -18.14 -24.00
CA LEU A 12 34.80 -18.83 -22.73
C LEU A 12 36.12 -19.57 -22.50
N LEU A 13 37.05 -18.97 -21.76
CA LEU A 13 38.32 -19.61 -21.38
C LEU A 13 38.11 -20.47 -20.13
N LEU A 14 38.04 -21.79 -20.37
CA LEU A 14 38.27 -22.85 -19.41
C LEU A 14 39.64 -22.68 -18.74
N LEU A 15 39.66 -22.36 -17.45
CA LEU A 15 40.80 -22.60 -16.56
C LEU A 15 40.30 -23.27 -15.29
N SER A 16 40.19 -24.59 -15.37
CA SER A 16 40.18 -25.50 -14.22
C SER A 16 41.53 -25.41 -13.47
N PRO A 17 41.56 -25.16 -12.16
CA PRO A 17 42.80 -25.28 -11.39
C PRO A 17 43.13 -26.76 -11.10
N PRO A 18 44.42 -27.13 -11.01
CA PRO A 18 44.82 -28.50 -10.77
C PRO A 18 44.58 -28.88 -9.30
N VAL A 19 43.88 -29.98 -9.11
CA VAL A 19 43.81 -30.70 -7.84
C VAL A 19 45.14 -31.43 -7.67
N LEU A 20 45.91 -31.08 -6.63
CA LEU A 20 46.93 -31.96 -6.07
C LEU A 20 46.64 -32.15 -4.57
N PRO A 21 46.67 -33.39 -4.04
CA PRO A 21 46.22 -33.68 -2.69
C PRO A 21 47.40 -33.58 -1.71
N LEU A 22 47.15 -32.99 -0.53
CA LEU A 22 48.00 -33.20 0.64
C LEU A 22 47.11 -33.39 1.88
N PRO A 23 47.35 -34.44 2.69
CA PRO A 23 46.50 -34.79 3.82
C PRO A 23 46.99 -34.11 5.10
N LEU A 24 46.08 -33.62 5.96
CA LEU A 24 46.22 -33.56 7.44
C LEU A 24 44.87 -33.07 8.05
N PRO A 25 44.58 -33.34 9.34
CA PRO A 25 43.44 -34.16 9.71
C PRO A 25 42.29 -33.37 10.35
N LEU A 26 41.17 -34.09 10.50
CA LEU A 26 39.95 -33.74 11.23
C LEU A 26 40.20 -32.95 12.53
N LEU A 27 39.62 -31.76 12.64
CA LEU A 27 39.07 -31.12 13.85
C LEU A 27 38.33 -29.83 13.44
N LEU A 28 37.41 -29.97 12.48
CA LEU A 28 36.54 -28.91 11.98
C LEU A 28 35.05 -28.94 12.44
N PRO A 29 34.47 -29.98 13.10
CA PRO A 29 33.04 -29.94 13.40
C PRO A 29 32.66 -29.13 14.66
N ASP A 30 33.52 -28.99 15.67
CA ASP A 30 33.02 -28.70 17.02
C ASP A 30 32.67 -27.23 17.28
N ALA A 31 33.31 -26.26 16.64
CA ALA A 31 33.05 -24.83 16.91
C ALA A 31 31.86 -24.26 16.11
N ILE A 32 31.73 -24.67 14.84
CA ILE A 32 30.58 -24.32 14.00
C ILE A 32 29.36 -25.11 14.49
N SER A 33 29.53 -26.39 14.83
CA SER A 33 28.47 -27.16 15.49
C SER A 33 28.08 -26.51 16.80
N ALA A 34 28.98 -26.15 17.73
CA ALA A 34 28.59 -25.58 19.01
C ALA A 34 27.77 -24.29 18.91
N PHE A 35 28.04 -23.40 17.95
CA PHE A 35 27.29 -22.16 17.79
C PHE A 35 25.95 -22.39 17.07
N THR A 36 25.92 -23.22 16.02
CA THR A 36 24.67 -23.64 15.37
C THR A 36 23.80 -24.48 16.32
N LEU A 37 24.40 -25.30 17.19
CA LEU A 37 23.72 -26.10 18.22
C LEU A 37 23.23 -25.21 19.37
N LEU A 38 23.97 -24.17 19.77
CA LEU A 38 23.50 -23.20 20.77
C LEU A 38 22.27 -22.45 20.26
N ILE A 39 22.26 -22.08 18.97
CA ILE A 39 21.12 -21.42 18.30
C ILE A 39 19.96 -22.39 18.09
N HIS A 40 20.20 -23.64 17.70
CA HIS A 40 19.16 -24.67 17.58
C HIS A 40 18.58 -25.06 18.94
N PHE A 41 19.42 -25.15 19.97
CA PHE A 41 19.03 -25.44 21.35
C PHE A 41 18.22 -24.28 21.95
N LEU A 42 18.58 -23.02 21.66
CA LEU A 42 17.76 -21.85 22.01
C LEU A 42 16.43 -21.81 21.24
N ALA A 43 16.40 -22.25 19.98
CA ALA A 43 15.18 -22.38 19.19
C ALA A 43 14.26 -23.52 19.68
N GLU A 44 14.81 -24.67 20.10
CA GLU A 44 14.06 -25.79 20.69
C GLU A 44 13.56 -25.48 22.11
N LEU A 45 14.34 -24.76 22.94
CA LEU A 45 13.91 -24.32 24.28
C LEU A 45 12.73 -23.33 24.23
N LEU A 46 12.62 -22.56 23.13
CA LEU A 46 11.52 -21.61 22.89
C LEU A 46 10.36 -22.22 22.07
N GLY A 47 10.57 -23.37 21.41
CA GLY A 47 9.56 -24.14 20.67
C GLY A 47 8.60 -24.96 21.54
N GLY A 48 8.73 -24.88 22.87
CA GLY A 48 7.92 -25.64 23.84
C GLY A 48 6.46 -25.19 24.02
N LEU A 49 5.98 -24.18 23.28
CA LEU A 49 4.56 -23.80 23.27
C LEU A 49 3.82 -24.58 22.18
N ARG A 50 3.32 -25.75 22.58
CA ARG A 50 2.39 -26.61 21.83
C ARG A 50 1.25 -25.79 21.20
N LEU A 51 1.20 -25.77 19.87
CA LEU A 51 -0.04 -25.55 19.12
C LEU A 51 -0.91 -26.82 19.23
N PRO A 52 -2.23 -26.73 19.47
CA PRO A 52 -3.09 -27.90 19.38
C PRO A 52 -3.25 -28.33 17.92
N SER A 53 -3.04 -29.62 17.68
CA SER A 53 -3.18 -30.29 16.40
C SER A 53 -4.64 -30.35 15.94
N ALA A 54 -4.86 -30.05 14.67
CA ALA A 54 -6.10 -30.31 13.96
C ALA A 54 -6.38 -31.82 13.88
N SER A 55 -7.44 -32.27 14.54
CA SER A 55 -8.14 -33.52 14.24
C SER A 55 -9.55 -33.47 14.84
N ASP A 56 -10.51 -34.02 14.10
CA ASP A 56 -11.93 -34.26 14.42
C ASP A 56 -12.93 -33.17 14.00
N LYS A 57 -13.48 -33.30 12.78
CA LYS A 57 -14.75 -34.02 12.57
C LYS A 57 -15.15 -34.06 11.09
N LYS A 58 -15.27 -35.28 10.59
CA LYS A 58 -16.13 -35.64 9.44
C LYS A 58 -17.55 -35.87 9.95
N ASP A 59 -18.47 -35.86 8.99
CA ASP A 59 -19.87 -36.31 9.02
C ASP A 59 -20.90 -35.24 9.46
N LEU A 60 -21.74 -34.79 8.53
CA LEU A 60 -23.03 -35.45 8.29
C LEU A 60 -23.72 -34.87 7.03
N ASP A 61 -23.86 -35.72 6.01
CA ASP A 61 -24.94 -35.63 5.03
C ASP A 61 -26.28 -35.87 5.72
N LYS A 62 -27.21 -34.89 5.70
CA LYS A 62 -28.65 -35.00 5.40
C LYS A 62 -29.49 -33.81 5.90
N PRO A 63 -30.65 -33.55 5.26
CA PRO A 63 -31.46 -32.35 5.45
C PRO A 63 -32.38 -32.48 6.67
N LEU A 64 -32.93 -31.36 7.16
CA LEU A 64 -34.11 -31.17 8.05
C LEU A 64 -33.89 -29.86 8.85
N LEU A 65 -34.79 -28.89 9.02
CA LEU A 65 -36.25 -28.81 9.10
C LEU A 65 -36.70 -27.36 8.82
N ASP A 66 -37.81 -27.15 8.11
CA ASP A 66 -39.18 -26.85 8.60
C ASP A 66 -39.35 -25.59 9.49
N PRO A 67 -40.41 -24.78 9.24
CA PRO A 67 -40.50 -23.41 9.72
C PRO A 67 -41.39 -23.32 10.95
N GLU A 68 -40.86 -23.59 12.14
CA GLU A 68 -41.56 -23.23 13.39
C GLU A 68 -40.61 -23.42 14.59
N ASN A 69 -39.88 -22.35 14.94
CA ASN A 69 -39.45 -21.97 16.30
C ASN A 69 -38.25 -21.02 16.23
N PHE A 70 -38.53 -19.74 16.02
CA PHE A 70 -37.59 -18.65 16.25
C PHE A 70 -37.93 -18.02 17.60
N ASN A 71 -37.32 -18.50 18.69
CA ASN A 71 -37.36 -17.78 19.95
C ASN A 71 -36.07 -18.00 20.76
N ARG A 72 -35.34 -16.90 20.90
CA ARG A 72 -34.35 -16.51 21.92
C ARG A 72 -33.28 -17.53 22.35
N GLU A 73 -32.04 -17.03 22.27
CA GLU A 73 -30.76 -17.58 22.77
C GLU A 73 -30.06 -18.59 21.85
N GLY A 74 -28.86 -18.21 21.39
CA GLY A 74 -27.97 -19.06 20.58
C GLY A 74 -27.79 -18.53 19.16
N ILE A 75 -26.89 -17.56 18.97
CA ILE A 75 -26.40 -17.20 17.64
C ILE A 75 -25.28 -18.19 17.31
N ASP A 76 -25.57 -19.23 16.53
CA ASP A 76 -24.52 -20.07 15.93
C ASP A 76 -23.88 -19.30 14.75
N LEU A 77 -22.88 -18.48 15.08
CA LEU A 77 -22.13 -17.61 14.17
C LEU A 77 -21.32 -18.38 13.09
N GLU A 78 -21.04 -19.67 13.29
CA GLU A 78 -20.33 -20.50 12.30
C GLU A 78 -21.17 -20.73 11.04
N PHE A 79 -22.49 -20.87 11.18
CA PHE A 79 -23.39 -21.07 10.04
C PHE A 79 -23.53 -19.79 9.19
N TYR A 80 -23.49 -18.61 9.83
CA TYR A 80 -23.60 -17.32 9.13
C TYR A 80 -22.37 -17.01 8.27
N CYS A 81 -21.17 -17.40 8.74
CA CYS A 81 -19.91 -17.22 8.01
C CYS A 81 -19.82 -18.16 6.79
N GLN A 82 -20.30 -19.40 6.93
CA GLN A 82 -20.25 -20.40 5.86
C GLN A 82 -21.36 -20.21 4.80
N ALA A 83 -22.55 -19.76 5.22
CA ALA A 83 -23.65 -19.45 4.31
C ALA A 83 -23.40 -18.19 3.46
N THR A 84 -22.72 -17.17 3.99
CA THR A 84 -22.35 -15.96 3.23
C THR A 84 -21.24 -16.25 2.21
N LEU A 85 -20.24 -17.05 2.56
CA LEU A 85 -19.16 -17.46 1.64
C LEU A 85 -19.66 -18.27 0.43
N SER A 86 -20.67 -19.12 0.60
CA SER A 86 -21.27 -19.86 -0.52
C SER A 86 -22.36 -19.07 -1.28
N ALA A 87 -22.89 -17.99 -0.70
CA ALA A 87 -23.90 -17.12 -1.31
C ALA A 87 -23.31 -15.97 -2.14
N CYS A 88 -22.07 -15.54 -1.87
CA CYS A 88 -21.39 -14.50 -2.66
C CYS A 88 -21.26 -14.85 -4.15
N TYR A 89 -21.21 -16.13 -4.53
CA TYR A 89 -21.07 -16.54 -5.94
C TYR A 89 -22.40 -16.49 -6.73
N LYS A 90 -23.52 -16.18 -6.06
CA LYS A 90 -24.85 -16.14 -6.66
C LYS A 90 -25.47 -14.74 -6.65
N GLN A 91 -24.73 -13.68 -6.31
CA GLN A 91 -25.29 -12.34 -6.10
C GLN A 91 -25.43 -11.46 -7.36
N GLU A 92 -24.82 -11.84 -8.49
CA GLU A 92 -24.87 -11.06 -9.73
C GLU A 92 -26.29 -10.82 -10.29
N HIS A 93 -27.30 -11.58 -9.83
CA HIS A 93 -28.67 -11.51 -10.34
C HIS A 93 -29.79 -11.39 -9.28
N LEU A 94 -29.48 -11.25 -7.99
CA LEU A 94 -30.58 -11.05 -7.01
C LEU A 94 -31.17 -9.64 -7.16
N PRO A 95 -32.48 -9.44 -7.01
CA PRO A 95 -33.06 -8.10 -6.92
C PRO A 95 -32.48 -7.33 -5.70
N LEU A 96 -32.49 -6.01 -5.78
CA LEU A 96 -31.94 -5.12 -4.73
C LEU A 96 -32.62 -5.36 -3.37
N GLU A 97 -33.92 -5.68 -3.34
CA GLU A 97 -34.62 -5.96 -2.09
C GLU A 97 -34.04 -7.19 -1.35
N GLU A 98 -33.69 -8.26 -2.07
CA GLU A 98 -33.11 -9.46 -1.47
C GLU A 98 -31.71 -9.20 -0.89
N VAL A 99 -30.95 -8.25 -1.46
CA VAL A 99 -29.66 -7.82 -0.92
C VAL A 99 -29.83 -7.10 0.41
N PHE A 100 -30.83 -6.22 0.50
CA PHE A 100 -31.16 -5.54 1.76
C PHE A 100 -31.61 -6.53 2.84
N GLU A 101 -32.39 -7.54 2.48
CA GLU A 101 -32.80 -8.59 3.41
C GLU A 101 -31.62 -9.46 3.87
N GLN A 102 -30.75 -9.90 2.95
CA GLN A 102 -29.59 -10.73 3.26
C GLN A 102 -28.56 -10.01 4.14
N LEU A 103 -28.26 -8.75 3.80
CA LEU A 103 -27.31 -7.91 4.56
C LEU A 103 -27.96 -7.26 5.79
N ARG A 104 -29.28 -7.45 5.98
CA ARG A 104 -30.10 -6.82 7.03
C ARG A 104 -29.82 -5.32 7.12
N THR A 105 -29.89 -4.64 5.99
CA THR A 105 -29.63 -3.19 5.86
C THR A 105 -30.90 -2.50 5.37
N SER A 106 -31.08 -1.24 5.76
CA SER A 106 -32.15 -0.38 5.27
C SER A 106 -31.62 0.63 4.25
N PRO A 107 -32.47 1.19 3.36
CA PRO A 107 -32.07 2.30 2.48
C PRO A 107 -31.60 3.56 3.22
N GLN A 108 -31.89 3.67 4.52
CA GLN A 108 -31.46 4.79 5.38
C GLN A 108 -30.08 4.57 6.01
N GLY A 109 -29.40 3.48 5.62
CA GLY A 109 -28.10 3.10 6.14
C GLY A 109 -28.18 2.23 7.40
N LEU A 110 -27.02 2.07 8.04
CA LEU A 110 -26.86 1.33 9.30
C LEU A 110 -26.86 2.28 10.50
N SER A 111 -27.21 1.75 11.68
CA SER A 111 -26.96 2.45 12.94
C SER A 111 -25.49 2.39 13.31
N SER A 112 -24.99 3.39 14.05
CA SER A 112 -23.59 3.38 14.52
C SER A 112 -23.30 2.18 15.43
N GLU A 113 -24.27 1.71 16.22
CA GLU A 113 -24.13 0.55 17.09
C GLU A 113 -24.01 -0.77 16.30
N ASP A 114 -24.85 -0.94 15.27
CA ASP A 114 -24.79 -2.12 14.39
C ASP A 114 -23.48 -2.17 13.60
N ALA A 115 -23.02 -1.01 13.12
CA ALA A 115 -21.74 -0.92 12.41
C ALA A 115 -20.58 -1.34 13.31
N GLN A 116 -20.56 -0.89 14.58
CA GLN A 116 -19.53 -1.26 15.55
C GLN A 116 -19.57 -2.76 15.88
N ALA A 117 -20.77 -3.34 16.03
CA ALA A 117 -20.94 -4.77 16.27
C ALA A 117 -20.43 -5.61 15.08
N ARG A 118 -20.76 -5.21 13.84
CA ARG A 118 -20.25 -5.86 12.62
C ARG A 118 -18.74 -5.73 12.50
N LEU A 119 -18.16 -4.59 12.88
CA LEU A 119 -16.72 -4.38 12.83
C LEU A 119 -15.95 -5.35 13.75
N GLN A 120 -16.51 -5.71 14.91
CA GLN A 120 -15.91 -6.71 15.79
C GLN A 120 -15.96 -8.13 15.22
N ILE A 121 -16.96 -8.44 14.38
CA ILE A 121 -17.17 -9.76 13.79
C ILE A 121 -16.35 -9.93 12.50
N PHE A 122 -16.45 -8.97 11.58
CA PHE A 122 -15.82 -9.03 10.26
C PHE A 122 -14.38 -8.48 10.24
N GLY A 123 -13.99 -7.72 11.28
CA GLY A 123 -12.70 -7.05 11.32
C GLY A 123 -12.65 -5.79 10.46
N LEU A 124 -11.47 -5.17 10.41
CA LEU A 124 -11.23 -3.95 9.63
C LEU A 124 -11.22 -4.25 8.13
N ASN A 125 -11.69 -3.29 7.32
CA ASN A 125 -11.54 -3.30 5.86
C ASN A 125 -10.09 -2.95 5.47
N LYS A 126 -9.16 -3.85 5.81
CA LYS A 126 -7.76 -3.83 5.41
C LYS A 126 -7.34 -5.24 5.04
N LEU A 127 -6.32 -5.32 4.20
CA LEU A 127 -5.64 -6.59 3.97
C LEU A 127 -4.92 -6.98 5.27
N GLU A 128 -4.92 -8.27 5.59
CA GLU A 128 -4.23 -8.76 6.78
C GLU A 128 -2.74 -8.43 6.69
N GLU A 129 -2.25 -7.64 7.65
CA GLU A 129 -0.83 -7.42 7.82
C GLU A 129 -0.24 -8.69 8.43
N LYS A 130 0.73 -9.31 7.76
CA LYS A 130 1.47 -10.44 8.32
C LYS A 130 2.13 -9.98 9.62
N PRO A 131 1.82 -10.59 10.78
CA PRO A 131 2.44 -10.19 12.04
C PRO A 131 3.93 -10.55 12.01
N GLU A 132 4.78 -9.55 11.79
CA GLU A 132 6.21 -9.72 11.94
C GLU A 132 6.57 -9.78 13.43
N ASN A 133 7.11 -10.91 13.87
CA ASN A 133 7.66 -11.01 15.21
C ASN A 133 8.87 -10.08 15.34
N LYS A 134 8.80 -9.15 16.29
CA LYS A 134 9.86 -8.17 16.56
C LYS A 134 11.23 -8.82 16.81
N PHE A 135 11.25 -10.01 17.42
CA PHE A 135 12.49 -10.77 17.64
C PHE A 135 13.07 -11.36 16.35
N LEU A 136 12.23 -11.90 15.46
CA LEU A 136 12.69 -12.37 14.15
C LEU A 136 13.18 -11.20 13.29
N LYS A 137 12.52 -10.04 13.39
CA LYS A 137 12.97 -8.81 12.74
C LYS A 137 14.33 -8.36 13.27
N PHE A 138 14.56 -8.41 14.58
CA PHE A 138 15.88 -8.17 15.18
C PHE A 138 16.94 -9.12 14.61
N LEU A 139 16.63 -10.42 14.55
CA LEU A 139 17.56 -11.43 14.02
C LEU A 139 17.83 -11.24 12.51
N SER A 140 16.86 -10.73 11.76
CA SER A 140 17.03 -10.40 10.35
C SER A 140 18.09 -9.32 10.12
N PHE A 141 18.32 -8.40 11.07
CA PHE A 141 19.40 -7.42 10.94
C PHE A 141 20.79 -8.06 11.05
N MET A 142 20.90 -9.20 11.75
CA MET A 142 22.13 -10.00 11.77
C MET A 142 22.32 -10.79 10.47
N TRP A 143 21.27 -11.01 9.69
CA TRP A 143 21.27 -11.84 8.49
C TRP A 143 21.34 -11.02 7.19
N ASN A 144 22.30 -10.09 7.12
CA ASN A 144 22.56 -9.32 5.90
C ASN A 144 23.92 -9.73 5.29
N PRO A 145 24.14 -9.54 3.97
CA PRO A 145 25.39 -9.96 3.32
C PRO A 145 26.66 -9.38 3.94
N LEU A 146 26.60 -8.18 4.53
CA LEU A 146 27.74 -7.56 5.21
C LEU A 146 28.02 -8.24 6.57
N SER A 147 26.97 -8.60 7.30
CA SER A 147 27.06 -9.36 8.54
C SER A 147 27.63 -10.76 8.33
N TRP A 148 27.34 -11.42 7.20
CA TRP A 148 27.97 -12.72 6.88
C TRP A 148 29.49 -12.63 6.74
N VAL A 149 30.01 -11.54 6.16
CA VAL A 149 31.47 -11.34 6.06
C VAL A 149 32.08 -11.09 7.44
N MET A 150 31.38 -10.36 8.32
CA MET A 150 31.80 -10.16 9.71
C MET A 150 31.75 -11.45 10.54
N GLU A 151 30.75 -12.29 10.32
CA GLU A 151 30.67 -13.61 10.94
C GLU A 151 31.81 -14.52 10.46
N ALA A 152 32.14 -14.48 9.17
CA ALA A 152 33.32 -15.16 8.64
C ALA A 152 34.63 -14.63 9.27
N ALA A 153 34.73 -13.33 9.53
CA ALA A 153 35.87 -12.74 10.25
C ALA A 153 35.95 -13.21 11.71
N ALA A 154 34.81 -13.31 12.40
CA ALA A 154 34.73 -13.85 13.76
C ALA A 154 35.17 -15.31 13.82
N ILE A 155 34.69 -16.14 12.88
CA ILE A 155 35.10 -17.55 12.77
C ILE A 155 36.60 -17.65 12.44
N MET A 156 37.11 -16.80 11.55
CA MET A 156 38.54 -16.72 11.22
C MET A 156 39.40 -16.43 12.47
N ALA A 157 38.95 -15.54 13.36
CA ALA A 157 39.64 -15.22 14.61
C ALA A 157 39.80 -16.43 15.55
N ILE A 158 38.83 -17.34 15.57
CA ILE A 158 38.92 -18.57 16.40
C ILE A 158 39.71 -19.66 15.69
N VAL A 159 39.45 -19.89 14.41
CA VAL A 159 39.98 -21.05 13.67
C VAL A 159 41.43 -20.85 13.25
N LEU A 160 41.75 -19.68 12.68
CA LEU A 160 43.04 -19.41 12.06
C LEU A 160 44.06 -18.74 13.01
N ALA A 161 43.62 -18.25 14.17
CA ALA A 161 44.53 -17.76 15.22
C ALA A 161 45.21 -18.88 16.02
N ASN A 162 44.95 -20.15 15.72
CA ASN A 162 45.62 -21.29 16.35
C ASN A 162 47.02 -21.50 15.77
N GLY A 163 47.96 -20.61 16.12
CA GLY A 163 49.34 -20.68 15.64
C GLY A 163 50.33 -19.86 16.48
N GLY A 164 51.59 -20.32 16.56
CA GLY A 164 52.67 -19.59 17.23
C GLY A 164 52.78 -19.76 18.74
N GLY A 165 52.14 -20.77 19.35
CA GLY A 165 52.22 -21.05 20.79
C GLY A 165 51.32 -20.18 21.68
N GLN A 166 50.46 -19.36 21.08
CA GLN A 166 49.41 -18.59 21.74
C GLN A 166 48.05 -19.20 21.37
N GLY A 167 47.07 -19.12 22.29
CA GLY A 167 45.72 -19.64 22.09
C GLY A 167 44.91 -18.85 21.04
N PRO A 168 43.64 -19.24 20.83
CA PRO A 168 42.71 -18.51 19.97
C PRO A 168 42.51 -17.08 20.48
N ASP A 169 42.32 -16.13 19.55
CA ASP A 169 42.06 -14.72 19.89
C ASP A 169 40.58 -14.54 20.28
N TRP A 170 40.22 -15.09 21.44
CA TRP A 170 38.87 -15.00 22.02
C TRP A 170 38.42 -13.55 22.24
N GLN A 171 39.36 -12.65 22.51
CA GLN A 171 39.07 -11.22 22.70
C GLN A 171 38.55 -10.59 21.41
N ASP A 172 39.15 -10.92 20.25
CA ASP A 172 38.72 -10.39 18.95
C ASP A 172 37.37 -10.99 18.54
N PHE A 173 37.17 -12.30 18.75
CA PHE A 173 35.87 -12.93 18.52
C PHE A 173 34.74 -12.28 19.34
N VAL A 174 34.94 -12.15 20.66
CA VAL A 174 33.95 -11.52 21.54
C VAL A 174 33.76 -10.05 21.15
N GLY A 175 34.82 -9.35 20.77
CA GLY A 175 34.77 -7.98 20.25
C GLY A 175 33.89 -7.85 19.01
N ILE A 176 34.08 -8.71 18.01
CA ILE A 176 33.29 -8.73 16.76
C ILE A 176 31.82 -9.06 17.04
N VAL A 177 31.55 -10.06 17.87
CA VAL A 177 30.18 -10.44 18.24
C VAL A 177 29.49 -9.31 19.00
N CYS A 178 30.17 -8.68 19.96
CA CYS A 178 29.65 -7.50 20.66
C CYS A 178 29.37 -6.34 19.69
N LEU A 179 30.25 -6.09 18.72
CA LEU A 179 30.05 -5.06 17.70
C LEU A 179 28.81 -5.35 16.84
N LEU A 180 28.61 -6.61 16.43
CA LEU A 180 27.41 -7.02 15.68
C LEU A 180 26.14 -6.82 16.50
N ILE A 181 26.13 -7.25 17.77
CA ILE A 181 24.97 -7.08 18.67
C ILE A 181 24.64 -5.60 18.88
N ILE A 182 25.65 -4.77 19.14
CA ILE A 182 25.45 -3.31 19.32
C ILE A 182 24.86 -2.71 18.04
N ASN A 183 25.42 -3.06 16.89
CA ASN A 183 24.93 -2.54 15.61
C ASN A 183 23.49 -2.98 15.36
N SER A 184 23.17 -4.28 15.46
CA SER A 184 21.79 -4.78 15.28
C SER A 184 20.81 -4.15 16.28
N THR A 185 21.25 -3.84 17.50
CA THR A 185 20.42 -3.14 18.49
C THR A 185 20.11 -1.71 18.06
N ILE A 186 21.12 -0.95 17.62
CA ILE A 186 20.95 0.40 17.09
C ILE A 186 20.04 0.35 15.85
N SER A 187 20.32 -0.55 14.90
CA SER A 187 19.50 -0.75 13.71
C SER A 187 18.05 -1.06 14.03
N PHE A 188 17.79 -1.95 14.98
CA PHE A 188 16.43 -2.33 15.35
C PHE A 188 15.67 -1.17 16.02
N ILE A 189 16.30 -0.48 16.97
CA ILE A 189 15.66 0.65 17.68
C ILE A 189 15.33 1.77 16.67
N GLU A 190 16.30 2.12 15.84
CA GLU A 190 16.14 3.20 14.88
C GLU A 190 15.14 2.86 13.76
N GLU A 191 15.18 1.64 13.21
CA GLU A 191 14.22 1.19 12.20
C GLU A 191 12.80 1.11 12.77
N ASN A 192 12.64 0.65 14.01
CA ASN A 192 11.32 0.61 14.66
C ASN A 192 10.77 2.02 14.94
N ASN A 193 11.63 2.97 15.35
CA ASN A 193 11.24 4.37 15.53
C ASN A 193 10.86 5.02 14.19
N ALA A 194 11.66 4.80 13.15
CA ALA A 194 11.37 5.21 11.78
C ALA A 194 10.04 4.64 11.26
N GLY A 195 9.81 3.34 11.46
CA GLY A 195 8.59 2.65 11.07
C GLY A 195 7.34 3.19 11.77
N ASN A 196 7.41 3.48 13.07
CA ASN A 196 6.30 4.08 13.81
C ASN A 196 5.96 5.49 13.30
N ALA A 197 6.97 6.31 13.01
CA ALA A 197 6.76 7.64 12.44
C ALA A 197 6.14 7.56 11.04
N ALA A 198 6.59 6.60 10.22
CA ALA A 198 6.02 6.34 8.90
C ALA A 198 4.58 5.82 8.97
N ALA A 199 4.26 4.93 9.92
CA ALA A 199 2.91 4.41 10.13
C ALA A 199 1.92 5.53 10.52
N ALA A 200 2.34 6.44 11.41
CA ALA A 200 1.54 7.61 11.77
C ALA A 200 1.29 8.53 10.56
N LEU A 201 2.27 8.63 9.65
CA LEU A 201 2.14 9.38 8.42
C LEU A 201 1.20 8.70 7.41
N MET A 202 1.30 7.37 7.25
CA MET A 202 0.42 6.58 6.39
C MET A 202 -1.04 6.60 6.88
N ALA A 203 -1.27 6.64 8.20
CA ALA A 203 -2.60 6.79 8.76
C ALA A 203 -3.29 8.10 8.31
N ARG A 204 -2.52 9.18 8.07
CA ARG A 204 -3.06 10.44 7.53
C ARG A 204 -3.42 10.38 6.04
N LEU A 205 -2.87 9.41 5.32
CA LEU A 205 -3.15 9.15 3.90
C LEU A 205 -4.20 8.06 3.70
N ALA A 206 -4.76 7.51 4.78
CA ALA A 206 -5.75 6.45 4.69
C ALA A 206 -6.93 6.93 3.81
N PRO A 207 -7.41 6.10 2.87
CA PRO A 207 -8.55 6.46 2.05
C PRO A 207 -9.75 6.77 2.95
N LYS A 208 -10.47 7.84 2.65
CA LYS A 208 -11.73 8.18 3.31
C LYS A 208 -12.90 7.89 2.39
N THR A 209 -14.04 7.60 2.96
CA THR A 209 -15.28 7.35 2.23
C THR A 209 -16.46 8.05 2.90
N LYS A 210 -17.47 8.41 2.11
CA LYS A 210 -18.74 8.93 2.62
C LYS A 210 -19.68 7.76 2.86
N VAL A 211 -20.05 7.56 4.12
CA VAL A 211 -20.98 6.51 4.58
C VAL A 211 -22.27 7.14 5.10
N LEU A 212 -23.39 6.47 4.89
CA LEU A 212 -24.69 6.83 5.45
C LEU A 212 -24.90 6.03 6.74
N ARG A 213 -24.76 6.69 7.90
CA ARG A 213 -24.99 6.09 9.23
C ARG A 213 -25.90 6.97 10.07
N ASP A 214 -26.81 6.34 10.81
CA ASP A 214 -27.87 7.02 11.59
C ASP A 214 -28.72 8.00 10.74
N GLY A 215 -28.92 7.67 9.46
CA GLY A 215 -29.64 8.52 8.50
C GLY A 215 -28.91 9.80 8.11
N ARG A 216 -27.60 9.93 8.40
CA ARG A 216 -26.78 11.10 8.05
C ARG A 216 -25.52 10.69 7.30
N TRP A 217 -25.18 11.45 6.26
CA TRP A 217 -23.92 11.29 5.54
C TRP A 217 -22.74 11.77 6.39
N GLN A 218 -21.77 10.90 6.60
CA GLN A 218 -20.57 11.16 7.38
C GLN A 218 -19.34 10.68 6.61
N GLU A 219 -18.23 11.41 6.71
CA GLU A 219 -16.97 10.99 6.13
C GLU A 219 -16.18 10.19 7.17
N GLN A 220 -15.84 8.95 6.85
CA GLN A 220 -15.15 8.01 7.74
C GLN A 220 -13.98 7.33 7.02
N ASP A 221 -13.04 6.80 7.79
CA ASP A 221 -11.90 6.07 7.23
C ASP A 221 -12.38 4.79 6.54
N ALA A 222 -11.83 4.48 5.37
CA ALA A 222 -12.22 3.30 4.62
C ALA A 222 -11.92 1.99 5.36
N ALA A 223 -11.03 2.01 6.36
CA ALA A 223 -10.68 0.83 7.16
C ALA A 223 -11.82 0.37 8.10
N ILE A 224 -12.78 1.24 8.41
CA ILE A 224 -13.90 0.92 9.34
C ILE A 224 -15.23 0.66 8.62
N LEU A 225 -15.19 0.50 7.29
CA LEU A 225 -16.31 0.02 6.49
C LEU A 225 -16.65 -1.42 6.86
N VAL A 226 -17.95 -1.71 6.94
CA VAL A 226 -18.47 -3.05 7.20
C VAL A 226 -19.45 -3.50 6.10
N PRO A 227 -19.63 -4.82 5.89
CA PRO A 227 -20.67 -5.31 5.01
C PRO A 227 -22.06 -4.78 5.39
N GLY A 228 -22.78 -4.26 4.41
CA GLY A 228 -24.09 -3.61 4.56
C GLY A 228 -24.06 -2.10 4.80
N ASP A 229 -22.89 -1.46 4.90
CA ASP A 229 -22.80 0.01 4.86
C ASP A 229 -23.28 0.54 3.51
N ILE A 230 -23.96 1.69 3.51
CA ILE A 230 -24.26 2.44 2.29
C ILE A 230 -23.19 3.52 2.11
N ILE A 231 -22.56 3.53 0.94
CA ILE A 231 -21.52 4.48 0.55
C ILE A 231 -22.00 5.32 -0.64
N SER A 232 -21.49 6.55 -0.71
CA SER A 232 -21.64 7.41 -1.90
C SER A 232 -20.34 7.37 -2.70
N ILE A 233 -20.44 7.01 -3.99
CA ILE A 233 -19.31 6.97 -4.91
C ILE A 233 -19.43 8.15 -5.87
N LYS A 234 -18.45 9.05 -5.85
CA LYS A 234 -18.37 10.21 -6.74
C LYS A 234 -17.25 10.06 -7.77
N LEU A 235 -17.24 10.95 -8.76
CA LEU A 235 -16.18 11.03 -9.76
C LEU A 235 -14.82 11.24 -9.10
N GLY A 236 -13.84 10.41 -9.45
CA GLY A 236 -12.48 10.45 -8.92
C GLY A 236 -12.26 9.62 -7.66
N ASP A 237 -13.34 9.14 -7.02
CA ASP A 237 -13.21 8.30 -5.83
C ASP A 237 -12.64 6.92 -6.19
N ILE A 238 -11.79 6.41 -5.29
CA ILE A 238 -11.35 5.03 -5.31
C ILE A 238 -12.39 4.22 -4.54
N ILE A 239 -12.90 3.16 -5.17
CA ILE A 239 -13.90 2.30 -4.57
C ILE A 239 -13.25 1.57 -3.38
N PRO A 240 -13.73 1.77 -2.13
CA PRO A 240 -13.04 1.31 -0.93
C PRO A 240 -13.26 -0.18 -0.63
N SER A 241 -14.30 -0.78 -1.20
CA SER A 241 -14.74 -2.15 -0.92
C SER A 241 -15.62 -2.66 -2.06
N ASP A 242 -15.80 -3.98 -2.17
CA ASP A 242 -16.73 -4.53 -3.14
C ASP A 242 -18.16 -4.14 -2.75
N ALA A 243 -18.88 -3.53 -3.67
CA ALA A 243 -20.18 -2.91 -3.42
C ALA A 243 -21.15 -3.14 -4.58
N ARG A 244 -22.44 -3.04 -4.29
CA ARG A 244 -23.53 -3.13 -5.26
C ARG A 244 -24.18 -1.78 -5.47
N LEU A 245 -24.32 -1.35 -6.72
CA LEU A 245 -24.89 -0.06 -7.04
C LEU A 245 -26.39 -0.02 -6.73
N LEU A 246 -26.81 1.00 -5.98
CA LEU A 246 -28.22 1.31 -5.72
C LEU A 246 -28.83 2.06 -6.91
N GLU A 247 -30.04 2.58 -6.77
CA GLU A 247 -30.72 3.31 -7.83
C GLU A 247 -29.98 4.63 -8.17
N GLY A 248 -29.68 4.83 -9.46
CA GLY A 248 -29.06 6.05 -9.95
C GLY A 248 -28.70 6.01 -11.43
N ASP A 249 -28.04 7.07 -11.89
CA ASP A 249 -27.49 7.15 -13.24
C ASP A 249 -26.28 6.21 -13.40
N SER A 250 -26.02 5.76 -14.63
CA SER A 250 -24.92 4.81 -14.88
C SER A 250 -23.55 5.39 -14.51
N LEU A 251 -22.72 4.58 -13.87
CA LEU A 251 -21.35 4.89 -13.47
C LEU A 251 -20.37 4.35 -14.52
N LYS A 252 -19.25 5.03 -14.81
CA LYS A 252 -18.11 4.39 -15.50
C LYS A 252 -16.95 4.20 -14.55
N VAL A 253 -16.49 2.95 -14.47
CA VAL A 253 -15.47 2.53 -13.53
C VAL A 253 -14.26 2.02 -14.31
N ASP A 254 -13.09 2.52 -13.94
CA ASP A 254 -11.81 2.03 -14.42
C ASP A 254 -11.35 0.86 -13.55
N GLN A 255 -11.29 -0.32 -14.17
CA GLN A 255 -10.89 -1.58 -13.54
C GLN A 255 -9.51 -2.04 -14.05
N SER A 256 -8.71 -1.13 -14.62
CA SER A 256 -7.36 -1.46 -15.14
C SER A 256 -6.44 -2.02 -14.07
N SER A 257 -6.60 -1.60 -12.81
CA SER A 257 -5.86 -2.13 -11.65
C SER A 257 -6.14 -3.61 -11.36
N LEU A 258 -7.31 -4.11 -11.74
CA LEU A 258 -7.81 -5.46 -11.43
C LEU A 258 -7.73 -6.41 -12.62
N THR A 259 -8.11 -5.91 -13.80
CA THR A 259 -8.27 -6.71 -15.03
C THR A 259 -7.13 -6.52 -16.01
N GLY A 260 -6.38 -5.41 -15.88
CA GLY A 260 -5.39 -4.98 -16.88
C GLY A 260 -6.00 -4.33 -18.13
N GLU A 261 -7.32 -4.20 -18.22
CA GLU A 261 -7.99 -3.55 -19.35
C GLU A 261 -8.14 -2.03 -19.10
N SER A 262 -7.64 -1.21 -20.02
CA SER A 262 -7.60 0.25 -19.87
C SER A 262 -8.92 0.97 -20.16
N LEU A 263 -9.92 0.29 -20.74
CA LEU A 263 -11.18 0.91 -21.11
C LEU A 263 -12.16 0.91 -19.92
N PRO A 264 -12.68 2.08 -19.50
CA PRO A 264 -13.66 2.14 -18.42
C PRO A 264 -14.95 1.38 -18.78
N VAL A 265 -15.43 0.57 -17.84
CA VAL A 265 -16.65 -0.23 -18.00
C VAL A 265 -17.84 0.56 -17.45
N THR A 266 -18.96 0.55 -18.18
CA THR A 266 -20.21 1.17 -17.72
C THR A 266 -20.97 0.20 -16.81
N LYS A 267 -21.32 0.66 -15.61
CA LYS A 267 -22.04 -0.06 -14.57
C LYS A 267 -23.38 0.63 -14.31
N LYS A 268 -24.43 -0.15 -14.15
CA LYS A 268 -25.81 0.32 -13.92
C LYS A 268 -26.29 -0.07 -12.53
N THR A 269 -27.46 0.43 -12.15
CA THR A 269 -28.19 0.00 -10.95
C THR A 269 -28.22 -1.52 -10.83
N GLY A 270 -27.85 -2.04 -9.66
CA GLY A 270 -27.81 -3.47 -9.37
C GLY A 270 -26.53 -4.18 -9.82
N ASP A 271 -25.64 -3.54 -10.58
CA ASP A 271 -24.34 -4.13 -10.92
C ASP A 271 -23.36 -4.03 -9.74
N GLU A 272 -22.39 -4.95 -9.72
CA GLU A 272 -21.31 -4.95 -8.74
C GLU A 272 -20.11 -4.11 -9.20
N VAL A 273 -19.48 -3.46 -8.24
CA VAL A 273 -18.23 -2.70 -8.38
C VAL A 273 -17.18 -3.21 -7.39
N TYR A 274 -15.92 -3.21 -7.82
CA TYR A 274 -14.85 -3.88 -7.09
C TYR A 274 -13.90 -2.88 -6.41
N SER A 275 -13.40 -3.29 -5.23
CA SER A 275 -12.40 -2.58 -4.46
C SER A 275 -11.13 -2.30 -5.27
N GLY A 276 -10.60 -1.08 -5.16
CA GLY A 276 -9.41 -0.63 -5.90
C GLY A 276 -9.67 -0.17 -7.34
N SER A 277 -10.92 -0.24 -7.81
CA SER A 277 -11.33 0.42 -9.05
C SER A 277 -11.49 1.94 -8.82
N THR A 278 -11.38 2.75 -9.87
CA THR A 278 -11.56 4.21 -9.77
C THR A 278 -12.78 4.66 -10.55
N CYS A 279 -13.63 5.49 -9.96
CA CYS A 279 -14.75 6.10 -10.67
C CYS A 279 -14.26 7.18 -11.64
N LYS A 280 -14.53 7.02 -12.94
CA LYS A 280 -14.18 8.00 -13.97
C LYS A 280 -15.36 8.89 -14.35
N HIS A 281 -16.58 8.43 -14.13
CA HIS A 281 -17.80 9.15 -14.51
C HIS A 281 -18.99 8.70 -13.69
N GLY A 282 -19.87 9.64 -13.35
CA GLY A 282 -21.13 9.41 -12.65
C GLY A 282 -21.02 9.61 -11.14
N GLU A 283 -22.17 9.60 -10.49
CA GLU A 283 -22.32 9.63 -9.04
C GLU A 283 -23.48 8.70 -8.70
N ILE A 284 -23.25 7.75 -7.80
CA ILE A 284 -24.24 6.75 -7.41
C ILE A 284 -23.97 6.27 -5.99
N GLU A 285 -25.03 5.89 -5.29
CA GLU A 285 -24.94 5.24 -3.99
C GLU A 285 -24.75 3.73 -4.17
N ALA A 286 -24.08 3.09 -3.24
CA ALA A 286 -23.82 1.66 -3.30
C ALA A 286 -23.86 1.03 -1.91
N VAL A 287 -24.27 -0.23 -1.82
CA VAL A 287 -24.24 -1.03 -0.59
C VAL A 287 -23.01 -1.94 -0.59
N VAL A 288 -22.25 -1.93 0.49
CA VAL A 288 -21.03 -2.75 0.63
C VAL A 288 -21.41 -4.22 0.79
N ILE A 289 -20.85 -5.09 -0.06
CA ILE A 289 -21.10 -6.54 -0.03
C ILE A 289 -20.00 -7.25 0.75
N ALA A 290 -18.74 -6.95 0.44
CA ALA A 290 -17.58 -7.61 1.03
C ALA A 290 -16.48 -6.60 1.34
N THR A 291 -15.73 -6.85 2.41
CA THR A 291 -14.64 -6.00 2.92
C THR A 291 -13.32 -6.76 3.06
N GLY A 292 -12.21 -6.02 3.02
CA GLY A 292 -10.86 -6.48 3.31
C GLY A 292 -10.42 -7.64 2.41
N VAL A 293 -9.92 -8.70 3.04
CA VAL A 293 -9.47 -9.95 2.39
C VAL A 293 -10.57 -10.67 1.60
N ASN A 294 -11.84 -10.43 1.92
CA ASN A 294 -12.96 -11.11 1.26
C ASN A 294 -13.33 -10.47 -0.09
N THR A 295 -12.81 -9.28 -0.37
CA THR A 295 -12.98 -8.62 -1.69
C THR A 295 -12.27 -9.40 -2.79
N PHE A 296 -12.72 -9.21 -4.04
CA PHE A 296 -12.06 -9.78 -5.21
C PHE A 296 -10.58 -9.35 -5.28
N PHE A 297 -10.30 -8.07 -5.02
CA PHE A 297 -8.94 -7.55 -4.93
C PHE A 297 -8.14 -8.21 -3.80
N GLY A 298 -8.73 -8.36 -2.61
CA GLY A 298 -8.07 -8.98 -1.47
C GLY A 298 -7.71 -10.45 -1.71
N LYS A 299 -8.61 -11.20 -2.33
CA LYS A 299 -8.35 -12.60 -2.74
C LYS A 299 -7.23 -12.69 -3.77
N ALA A 300 -7.22 -11.80 -4.76
CA ALA A 300 -6.15 -11.73 -5.76
C ALA A 300 -4.81 -11.33 -5.12
N ALA A 301 -4.80 -10.34 -4.23
CA ALA A 301 -3.60 -9.89 -3.52
C ALA A 301 -2.99 -10.99 -2.65
N HIS A 302 -3.82 -11.76 -1.95
CA HIS A 302 -3.37 -12.92 -1.15
C HIS A 302 -2.69 -14.00 -2.01
N LEU A 303 -3.04 -14.11 -3.30
CA LEU A 303 -2.42 -15.07 -4.23
C LEU A 303 -1.11 -14.56 -4.85
N VAL A 304 -0.84 -13.25 -4.82
CA VAL A 304 0.28 -12.59 -5.53
C VAL A 304 1.39 -12.13 -4.56
N ASP A 305 1.33 -12.54 -3.30
CA ASP A 305 2.19 -12.10 -2.18
C ASP A 305 3.67 -12.55 -2.24
N SER A 306 4.26 -12.54 -3.44
CA SER A 306 5.63 -12.96 -3.73
C SER A 306 6.34 -12.10 -4.78
N THR A 307 5.96 -10.83 -4.94
CA THR A 307 6.59 -9.94 -5.93
C THR A 307 7.22 -8.72 -5.26
N GLU A 308 8.27 -8.93 -4.47
CA GLU A 308 9.13 -7.82 -4.03
C GLU A 308 9.91 -7.27 -5.23
N VAL A 309 9.42 -6.16 -5.79
CA VAL A 309 10.18 -5.38 -6.77
C VAL A 309 11.31 -4.67 -6.01
N ILE A 310 12.53 -5.15 -6.19
CA ILE A 310 13.75 -4.58 -5.59
C ILE A 310 13.86 -3.09 -5.97
N GLY A 311 13.72 -2.21 -4.98
CA GLY A 311 13.78 -0.76 -5.16
C GLY A 311 15.17 -0.28 -5.62
N HIS A 312 15.21 0.87 -6.32
CA HIS A 312 16.46 1.51 -6.77
C HIS A 312 17.46 1.69 -5.61
N PHE A 313 16.98 2.15 -4.47
CA PHE A 313 17.75 2.29 -3.23
C PHE A 313 18.48 1.00 -2.82
N GLN A 314 17.79 -0.14 -2.86
CA GLN A 314 18.37 -1.44 -2.51
C GLN A 314 19.45 -1.86 -3.51
N LYS A 315 19.30 -1.51 -4.80
CA LYS A 315 20.34 -1.74 -5.82
C LYS A 315 21.58 -0.90 -5.56
N VAL A 316 21.43 0.38 -5.22
CA VAL A 316 22.55 1.27 -4.86
C VAL A 316 23.29 0.75 -3.63
N LEU A 317 22.54 0.36 -2.59
CA LEU A 317 23.14 -0.19 -1.37
C LEU A 317 23.91 -1.49 -1.65
N THR A 318 23.36 -2.36 -2.50
CA THR A 318 24.02 -3.60 -2.93
C THR A 318 25.28 -3.30 -3.75
N ALA A 319 25.25 -2.28 -4.62
CA ALA A 319 26.42 -1.89 -5.41
C ALA A 319 27.56 -1.34 -4.54
N ILE A 320 27.26 -0.49 -3.56
CA ILE A 320 28.26 0.02 -2.61
C ILE A 320 28.81 -1.11 -1.74
N GLY A 321 27.93 -1.99 -1.23
CA GLY A 321 28.34 -3.16 -0.48
C GLY A 321 29.26 -4.08 -1.29
N ASN A 322 28.91 -4.36 -2.54
CA ASN A 322 29.74 -5.14 -3.46
C ASN A 322 31.09 -4.47 -3.74
N PHE A 323 31.12 -3.15 -3.91
CA PHE A 323 32.37 -2.42 -4.09
C PHE A 323 33.29 -2.58 -2.87
N CYS A 324 32.77 -2.40 -1.65
CA CYS A 324 33.53 -2.58 -0.42
C CYS A 324 34.05 -4.03 -0.28
N ILE A 325 33.20 -5.03 -0.51
CA ILE A 325 33.60 -6.45 -0.45
C ILE A 325 34.70 -6.75 -1.47
N CYS A 326 34.57 -6.27 -2.71
CA CYS A 326 35.59 -6.44 -3.74
C CYS A 326 36.91 -5.75 -3.36
N SER A 327 36.87 -4.53 -2.82
CA SER A 327 38.08 -3.84 -2.36
C SER A 327 38.78 -4.58 -1.22
N ILE A 328 38.02 -5.12 -0.25
CA ILE A 328 38.57 -5.95 0.83
C ILE A 328 39.19 -7.22 0.25
N ALA A 329 38.50 -7.93 -0.64
CA ALA A 329 39.00 -9.15 -1.24
C ALA A 329 40.31 -8.91 -2.01
N VAL A 330 40.38 -7.85 -2.80
CA VAL A 330 41.61 -7.45 -3.50
C VAL A 330 42.70 -7.09 -2.51
N GLY A 331 42.40 -6.33 -1.46
CA GLY A 331 43.34 -5.98 -0.40
C GLY A 331 43.90 -7.20 0.32
N MET A 332 43.04 -8.17 0.68
CA MET A 332 43.44 -9.43 1.31
C MET A 332 44.35 -10.25 0.40
N ILE A 333 44.00 -10.39 -0.88
CA ILE A 333 44.84 -11.12 -1.85
C ILE A 333 46.21 -10.45 -2.00
N LEU A 334 46.25 -9.12 -2.12
CA LEU A 334 47.50 -8.37 -2.21
C LEU A 334 48.35 -8.52 -0.94
N GLU A 335 47.75 -8.41 0.25
CA GLU A 335 48.48 -8.62 1.51
C GLU A 335 49.03 -10.04 1.62
N ILE A 336 48.27 -11.07 1.27
CA ILE A 336 48.74 -12.46 1.28
C ILE A 336 49.94 -12.62 0.33
N ILE A 337 49.84 -12.09 -0.89
CA ILE A 337 50.91 -12.18 -1.90
C ILE A 337 52.15 -11.37 -1.51
N VAL A 338 52.03 -10.28 -0.75
CA VAL A 338 53.19 -9.49 -0.33
C VAL A 338 53.81 -10.04 0.97
N MET A 339 52.99 -10.41 1.94
CA MET A 339 53.48 -10.78 3.28
C MET A 339 54.14 -12.14 3.34
N PHE A 340 53.57 -13.14 2.67
CA PHE A 340 54.05 -14.53 2.78
C PHE A 340 55.30 -14.80 1.93
N PRO A 341 55.31 -14.52 0.61
CA PRO A 341 56.47 -14.85 -0.22
C PRO A 341 57.56 -13.77 -0.23
N ILE A 342 57.25 -12.47 -0.02
CA ILE A 342 58.25 -11.38 -0.11
C ILE A 342 58.81 -11.01 1.27
N GLN A 343 57.95 -10.78 2.27
CA GLN A 343 58.40 -10.37 3.61
C GLN A 343 58.67 -11.53 4.58
N HIS A 344 58.32 -12.77 4.21
CA HIS A 344 58.44 -13.97 5.06
C HIS A 344 57.91 -13.76 6.49
N ARG A 345 56.77 -13.05 6.63
CA ARG A 345 56.16 -12.79 7.94
C ARG A 345 55.59 -14.06 8.55
N SER A 346 55.49 -14.09 9.88
CA SER A 346 54.87 -15.18 10.61
C SER A 346 53.38 -15.29 10.25
N TYR A 347 52.89 -16.52 10.16
CA TYR A 347 51.50 -16.84 9.82
C TYR A 347 50.49 -16.07 10.69
N ARG A 348 50.72 -16.02 12.02
CA ARG A 348 49.86 -15.29 12.95
C ARG A 348 49.80 -13.79 12.67
N SER A 349 50.94 -13.17 12.36
CA SER A 349 50.95 -11.73 12.03
C SER A 349 50.19 -11.45 10.73
N GLY A 350 50.22 -12.37 9.77
CA GLY A 350 49.43 -12.28 8.54
C GLY A 350 47.92 -12.32 8.81
N ILE A 351 47.44 -13.27 9.60
CA ILE A 351 46.01 -13.39 9.97
C ILE A 351 45.50 -12.13 10.68
N ASN A 352 46.30 -11.55 11.58
CA ASN A 352 45.89 -10.33 12.30
C ASN A 352 45.70 -9.13 11.35
N ASN A 353 46.53 -8.98 10.31
CA ASN A 353 46.36 -7.89 9.33
C ASN A 353 45.10 -8.11 8.48
N LEU A 354 44.85 -9.35 8.06
CA LEU A 354 43.62 -9.72 7.35
C LEU A 354 42.36 -9.44 8.19
N LEU A 355 42.41 -9.73 9.49
CA LEU A 355 41.32 -9.46 10.42
C LEU A 355 41.05 -7.96 10.55
N VAL A 356 42.10 -7.14 10.66
CA VAL A 356 41.98 -5.66 10.71
C VAL A 356 41.33 -5.13 9.43
N LEU A 357 41.71 -5.67 8.26
CA LEU A 357 41.14 -5.26 6.98
C LEU A 357 39.65 -5.63 6.87
N LEU A 358 39.25 -6.80 7.37
CA LEU A 358 37.85 -7.23 7.39
C LEU A 358 36.99 -6.38 8.33
N ILE A 359 37.44 -6.16 9.56
CA ILE A 359 36.68 -5.40 10.57
C ILE A 359 36.58 -3.92 10.15
N GLY A 360 37.68 -3.34 9.66
CA GLY A 360 37.74 -1.92 9.28
C GLY A 360 37.12 -1.64 7.91
N GLY A 361 37.08 -2.62 7.01
CA GLY A 361 36.65 -2.41 5.62
C GLY A 361 35.13 -2.41 5.42
N ILE A 362 34.35 -3.02 6.32
CA ILE A 362 32.92 -3.23 6.12
C ILE A 362 32.11 -2.09 6.74
N PRO A 363 31.36 -1.31 5.94
CA PRO A 363 30.55 -0.21 6.45
C PRO A 363 29.19 -0.72 6.95
N ILE A 364 29.18 -1.51 8.02
CA ILE A 364 27.96 -2.19 8.51
C ILE A 364 26.87 -1.19 8.93
N ALA A 365 27.24 0.01 9.38
CA ALA A 365 26.29 1.04 9.79
C ALA A 365 25.58 1.75 8.61
N MET A 366 26.12 1.65 7.39
CA MET A 366 25.63 2.42 6.24
C MET A 366 24.14 2.15 5.91
N PRO A 367 23.67 0.89 5.76
CA PRO A 367 22.25 0.60 5.50
C PRO A 367 21.30 1.28 6.50
N THR A 368 21.62 1.17 7.79
CA THR A 368 20.83 1.74 8.87
C THR A 368 20.85 3.25 8.85
N VAL A 369 22.03 3.87 8.74
CA VAL A 369 22.14 5.33 8.72
C VAL A 369 21.34 5.94 7.57
N LEU A 370 21.36 5.32 6.38
CA LEU A 370 20.58 5.80 5.25
C LEU A 370 19.07 5.62 5.48
N SER A 371 18.62 4.45 5.96
CA SER A 371 17.19 4.19 6.25
C SER A 371 16.62 5.23 7.23
N VAL A 372 17.35 5.47 8.32
CA VAL A 372 16.98 6.43 9.37
C VAL A 372 16.96 7.86 8.83
N THR A 373 17.96 8.22 8.01
CA THR A 373 18.02 9.54 7.40
C THR A 373 16.81 9.80 6.50
N LEU A 374 16.39 8.81 5.70
CA LEU A 374 15.19 8.90 4.86
C LEU A 374 13.91 9.00 5.70
N ALA A 375 13.79 8.24 6.78
CA ALA A 375 12.65 8.31 7.68
C ALA A 375 12.53 9.67 8.40
N ILE A 376 13.65 10.21 8.90
CA ILE A 376 13.69 11.55 9.50
C ILE A 376 13.39 12.62 8.44
N GLY A 377 13.92 12.48 7.22
CA GLY A 377 13.63 13.36 6.09
C GLY A 377 12.14 13.39 5.74
N SER A 378 11.51 12.20 5.66
CA SER A 378 10.08 12.04 5.45
C SER A 378 9.25 12.73 6.55
N HIS A 379 9.64 12.54 7.81
CA HIS A 379 8.97 13.20 8.93
C HIS A 379 9.08 14.73 8.86
N ARG A 380 10.25 15.27 8.53
CA ARG A 380 10.45 16.72 8.35
C ARG A 380 9.64 17.28 7.18
N LEU A 381 9.56 16.58 6.05
CA LEU A 381 8.72 16.97 4.93
C LEU A 381 7.24 17.00 5.33
N SER A 382 6.80 16.03 6.13
CA SER A 382 5.42 16.02 6.65
C SER A 382 5.12 17.23 7.52
N GLN A 383 6.06 17.66 8.36
CA GLN A 383 5.92 18.89 9.16
C GLN A 383 5.83 20.15 8.29
N GLN A 384 6.41 20.13 7.09
CA GLN A 384 6.31 21.20 6.09
C GLN A 384 5.05 21.08 5.20
N GLY A 385 4.20 20.08 5.43
CA GLY A 385 2.96 19.87 4.68
C GLY A 385 3.09 18.95 3.45
N ALA A 386 4.26 18.36 3.20
CA ALA A 386 4.48 17.41 2.12
C ALA A 386 4.56 15.97 2.65
N ILE A 387 3.61 15.11 2.25
CA ILE A 387 3.56 13.72 2.71
C ILE A 387 4.20 12.79 1.68
N THR A 388 5.30 12.10 2.03
CA THR A 388 5.98 11.15 1.14
C THR A 388 5.39 9.75 1.29
N LYS A 389 4.60 9.30 0.31
CA LYS A 389 4.04 7.93 0.26
C LYS A 389 5.12 6.85 0.02
N ARG A 390 6.21 7.20 -0.67
CA ARG A 390 7.38 6.34 -0.89
C ARG A 390 8.60 7.01 -0.29
N MET A 391 9.33 6.34 0.60
CA MET A 391 10.55 6.92 1.21
C MET A 391 11.63 7.22 0.16
N THR A 392 11.71 6.41 -0.90
CA THR A 392 12.63 6.64 -2.03
C THR A 392 12.28 7.89 -2.84
N ALA A 393 11.08 8.46 -2.70
CA ALA A 393 10.70 9.68 -3.42
C ALA A 393 11.54 10.90 -3.00
N ILE A 394 12.17 10.87 -1.82
CA ILE A 394 13.06 11.94 -1.36
C ILE A 394 14.30 12.03 -2.27
N GLU A 395 14.86 10.88 -2.67
CA GLU A 395 15.98 10.81 -3.62
C GLU A 395 15.54 11.29 -5.01
N GLU A 396 14.39 10.79 -5.48
CA GLU A 396 13.81 11.17 -6.79
C GLU A 396 13.54 12.69 -6.86
N MET A 397 13.04 13.31 -5.79
CA MET A 397 12.84 14.77 -5.73
C MET A 397 14.16 15.55 -5.70
N ALA A 398 15.20 15.03 -5.06
CA ALA A 398 16.51 15.68 -5.03
C ALA A 398 17.19 15.68 -6.41
N GLY A 399 16.91 14.65 -7.24
CA GLY A 399 17.37 14.55 -8.62
C GLY A 399 16.40 15.11 -9.66
N MET A 400 15.39 15.89 -9.26
CA MET A 400 14.37 16.39 -10.18
C MET A 400 14.92 17.52 -11.07
N ASP A 401 15.05 17.25 -12.37
CA ASP A 401 15.49 18.24 -13.36
C ASP A 401 14.32 19.04 -13.98
N VAL A 402 13.14 18.42 -14.10
CA VAL A 402 11.96 19.02 -14.73
C VAL A 402 10.73 18.79 -13.85
N LEU A 403 10.07 19.88 -13.46
CA LEU A 403 8.78 19.85 -12.75
C LEU A 403 7.65 20.22 -13.71
N CYS A 404 6.87 19.21 -14.11
CA CYS A 404 5.62 19.41 -14.84
C CYS A 404 4.50 19.73 -13.84
N SER A 405 4.16 21.01 -13.68
CA SER A 405 3.10 21.44 -12.76
C SER A 405 1.78 21.65 -13.51
N ASP A 406 0.70 21.10 -12.98
CA ASP A 406 -0.64 21.41 -13.48
C ASP A 406 -1.02 22.84 -13.10
N LYS A 407 -1.59 23.60 -14.04
CA LYS A 407 -1.97 24.99 -13.79
C LYS A 407 -3.08 25.06 -12.74
N THR A 408 -4.16 24.30 -12.95
CA THR A 408 -5.36 24.42 -12.14
C THR A 408 -5.19 23.64 -10.85
N GLY A 409 -5.36 24.30 -9.70
CA GLY A 409 -5.22 23.65 -8.39
C GLY A 409 -3.79 23.51 -7.87
N THR A 410 -2.75 23.68 -8.71
CA THR A 410 -1.35 23.77 -8.24
C THR A 410 -0.80 25.19 -8.36
N LEU A 411 -0.83 25.81 -9.55
CA LEU A 411 -0.38 27.20 -9.73
C LEU A 411 -1.45 28.22 -9.35
N THR A 412 -2.73 27.87 -9.52
CA THR A 412 -3.87 28.73 -9.20
C THR A 412 -4.61 28.23 -7.96
N LEU A 413 -5.24 29.15 -7.22
CA LEU A 413 -5.97 28.87 -5.97
C LEU A 413 -7.23 28.00 -6.14
N ASN A 414 -7.55 27.56 -7.38
CA ASN A 414 -8.80 26.90 -7.74
C ASN A 414 -10.04 27.61 -7.14
N ARG A 415 -10.01 28.95 -7.09
CA ARG A 415 -11.13 29.80 -6.68
C ARG A 415 -11.45 30.70 -7.85
N LEU A 416 -12.50 30.36 -8.56
CA LEU A 416 -12.95 31.13 -9.70
C LEU A 416 -13.71 32.35 -9.22
N THR A 417 -13.55 33.45 -9.94
CA THR A 417 -14.25 34.71 -9.70
C THR A 417 -14.74 35.22 -11.02
N VAL A 418 -16.01 35.63 -11.09
CA VAL A 418 -16.63 36.16 -12.30
C VAL A 418 -16.92 37.64 -12.11
N ASP A 419 -16.47 38.47 -13.03
CA ASP A 419 -16.86 39.88 -13.08
C ASP A 419 -18.24 40.00 -13.76
N ARG A 420 -19.25 40.42 -13.00
CA ARG A 420 -20.63 40.58 -13.47
C ARG A 420 -20.76 41.59 -14.62
N ASN A 421 -19.84 42.55 -14.72
CA ASN A 421 -19.90 43.57 -15.78
C ASN A 421 -19.60 42.99 -17.16
N LEU A 422 -18.75 41.96 -17.22
CA LEU A 422 -18.30 41.32 -18.45
C LEU A 422 -19.22 40.20 -18.94
N ILE A 423 -20.32 39.92 -18.24
CA ILE A 423 -21.31 38.91 -18.66
C ILE A 423 -22.08 39.47 -19.86
N GLU A 424 -21.99 38.78 -20.99
CA GLU A 424 -22.77 39.07 -22.21
C GLU A 424 -23.96 38.11 -22.34
N VAL A 425 -25.09 38.63 -22.80
CA VAL A 425 -26.35 37.88 -22.90
C VAL A 425 -26.81 37.84 -24.35
N PHE A 426 -27.01 36.62 -24.88
CA PHE A 426 -27.42 36.43 -26.27
C PHE A 426 -28.94 36.45 -26.47
N ASN A 427 -29.72 36.05 -25.46
CA ASN A 427 -31.18 36.09 -25.53
C ASN A 427 -31.72 37.42 -25.00
N LYS A 428 -32.45 38.16 -25.86
CA LYS A 428 -32.96 39.51 -25.53
C LYS A 428 -33.98 39.54 -24.40
N ASP A 429 -34.64 38.42 -24.13
CA ASP A 429 -35.67 38.30 -23.10
C ASP A 429 -35.09 37.96 -21.71
N MET A 430 -33.76 37.89 -21.56
CA MET A 430 -33.09 37.51 -20.32
C MET A 430 -32.16 38.62 -19.80
N ASP A 431 -32.22 38.87 -18.50
CA ASP A 431 -31.28 39.73 -17.80
C ASP A 431 -30.05 38.95 -17.29
N LYS A 432 -28.94 39.67 -17.06
CA LYS A 432 -27.70 39.13 -16.46
C LYS A 432 -27.99 38.45 -15.12
N GLY A 433 -28.87 39.03 -14.29
CA GLY A 433 -29.25 38.45 -13.00
C GLY A 433 -29.93 37.08 -13.14
N THR A 434 -30.83 36.96 -14.12
CA THR A 434 -31.56 35.70 -14.39
C THR A 434 -30.62 34.58 -14.85
N ILE A 435 -29.59 34.90 -15.65
CA ILE A 435 -28.60 33.91 -16.10
C ILE A 435 -27.76 33.41 -14.94
N VAL A 436 -27.31 34.31 -14.07
CA VAL A 436 -26.56 33.92 -12.86
C VAL A 436 -27.42 33.02 -11.97
N LEU A 437 -28.72 33.32 -11.83
CA LEU A 437 -29.64 32.49 -11.08
C LEU A 437 -29.82 31.10 -11.71
N LEU A 438 -29.98 30.99 -13.03
CA LEU A 438 -30.10 29.70 -13.73
C LEU A 438 -28.81 28.88 -13.63
N ALA A 439 -27.65 29.52 -13.74
CA ALA A 439 -26.36 28.88 -13.55
C ALA A 439 -26.20 28.38 -12.09
N ALA A 440 -26.65 29.16 -11.10
CA ALA A 440 -26.64 28.77 -9.70
C ALA A 440 -27.61 27.61 -9.41
N ARG A 441 -28.78 27.58 -10.07
CA ARG A 441 -29.72 26.45 -10.02
C ARG A 441 -29.08 25.17 -10.55
N ALA A 442 -28.31 25.27 -11.65
CA ALA A 442 -27.55 24.15 -12.22
C ALA A 442 -26.28 23.80 -11.43
N SER A 443 -26.06 24.39 -10.24
CA SER A 443 -24.90 24.15 -9.38
C SER A 443 -25.30 23.43 -8.08
N ARG A 444 -24.37 22.65 -7.50
CA ARG A 444 -24.51 22.01 -6.18
C ARG A 444 -23.32 22.36 -5.27
N LEU A 445 -23.60 22.92 -4.09
CA LEU A 445 -22.56 23.16 -3.07
C LEU A 445 -21.94 21.87 -2.53
N GLU A 446 -22.69 20.77 -2.55
CA GLU A 446 -22.29 19.47 -2.01
C GLU A 446 -21.20 18.77 -2.82
N ASN A 447 -21.04 19.13 -4.10
CA ASN A 447 -20.05 18.53 -5.00
C ASN A 447 -18.66 19.18 -4.95
N GLN A 448 -18.47 20.20 -4.10
CA GLN A 448 -17.16 20.84 -3.86
C GLN A 448 -16.44 21.35 -5.14
N ASP A 449 -17.18 21.60 -6.23
CA ASP A 449 -16.60 22.18 -7.45
C ASP A 449 -16.37 23.70 -7.25
N ALA A 450 -15.18 24.15 -7.63
CA ALA A 450 -14.79 25.55 -7.61
C ALA A 450 -15.69 26.43 -8.49
N ILE A 451 -16.18 25.90 -9.61
CA ILE A 451 -17.11 26.60 -10.51
C ILE A 451 -18.45 26.79 -9.80
N ASP A 452 -19.00 25.74 -9.21
CA ASP A 452 -20.29 25.75 -8.52
C ASP A 452 -20.27 26.70 -7.34
N ALA A 453 -19.21 26.65 -6.53
CA ALA A 453 -19.01 27.55 -5.41
C ALA A 453 -18.90 29.02 -5.86
N ALA A 454 -18.19 29.28 -6.96
CA ALA A 454 -18.07 30.63 -7.51
C ALA A 454 -19.41 31.18 -7.99
N ILE A 455 -20.18 30.40 -8.76
CA ILE A 455 -21.48 30.82 -9.30
C ILE A 455 -22.49 31.05 -8.18
N ILE A 456 -22.57 30.14 -7.19
CA ILE A 456 -23.48 30.30 -6.06
C ILE A 456 -23.05 31.49 -5.19
N GLY A 457 -21.75 31.72 -5.03
CA GLY A 457 -21.21 32.91 -4.35
C GLY A 457 -21.45 34.23 -5.08
N MET A 458 -21.86 34.21 -6.35
CA MET A 458 -22.29 35.43 -7.05
C MET A 458 -23.69 35.89 -6.65
N LEU A 459 -24.51 35.05 -6.02
CA LEU A 459 -25.81 35.44 -5.49
C LEU A 459 -25.65 36.19 -4.16
N ALA A 460 -26.58 37.09 -3.86
CA ALA A 460 -26.56 37.82 -2.59
C ALA A 460 -26.86 36.88 -1.41
N ASP A 461 -27.80 35.95 -1.61
CA ASP A 461 -28.07 34.84 -0.70
C ASP A 461 -27.98 33.50 -1.47
N PRO A 462 -27.08 32.57 -1.08
CA PRO A 462 -27.00 31.23 -1.67
C PRO A 462 -28.31 30.45 -1.68
N LYS A 463 -29.24 30.75 -0.75
CA LYS A 463 -30.54 30.08 -0.68
C LYS A 463 -31.44 30.41 -1.86
N GLU A 464 -31.24 31.56 -2.51
CA GLU A 464 -32.00 31.94 -3.71
C GLU A 464 -31.82 30.94 -4.86
N ALA A 465 -30.67 30.25 -4.92
CA ALA A 465 -30.41 29.23 -5.92
C ALA A 465 -31.45 28.09 -5.91
N ARG A 466 -32.07 27.81 -4.76
CA ARG A 466 -33.07 26.74 -4.58
C ARG A 466 -34.44 27.25 -4.14
N ALA A 467 -34.62 28.56 -4.03
CA ALA A 467 -35.90 29.14 -3.68
C ALA A 467 -36.93 28.94 -4.80
N ASN A 468 -38.16 28.58 -4.42
CA ASN A 468 -39.33 28.45 -5.30
C ASN A 468 -39.20 27.42 -6.43
N ILE A 469 -38.33 26.42 -6.28
CA ILE A 469 -38.18 25.32 -7.23
C ILE A 469 -38.19 23.97 -6.51
N THR A 470 -38.80 22.98 -7.14
CA THR A 470 -38.70 21.58 -6.70
C THR A 470 -37.79 20.85 -7.67
N GLU A 471 -36.63 20.39 -7.21
CA GLU A 471 -35.70 19.61 -8.02
C GLU A 471 -36.31 18.23 -8.33
N VAL A 472 -36.31 17.85 -9.60
CA VAL A 472 -36.75 16.51 -10.05
C VAL A 472 -35.54 15.63 -10.36
N HIS A 473 -34.58 16.17 -11.09
CA HIS A 473 -33.38 15.43 -11.48
C HIS A 473 -32.21 16.39 -11.70
N PHE A 474 -31.01 15.94 -11.35
CA PHE A 474 -29.77 16.67 -11.57
C PHE A 474 -28.77 15.78 -12.26
N LEU A 475 -28.29 16.23 -13.40
CA LEU A 475 -27.23 15.60 -14.16
C LEU A 475 -25.87 16.18 -13.71
N PRO A 476 -25.02 15.38 -13.03
CA PRO A 476 -23.72 15.83 -12.53
C PRO A 476 -22.71 16.06 -13.66
N PHE A 477 -21.60 16.71 -13.33
CA PHE A 477 -20.57 17.06 -14.31
C PHE A 477 -19.88 15.82 -14.86
N ASN A 478 -19.72 15.79 -16.18
CA ASN A 478 -18.98 14.76 -16.89
C ASN A 478 -17.81 15.37 -17.66
N PRO A 479 -16.56 14.90 -17.53
CA PRO A 479 -15.44 15.34 -18.36
C PRO A 479 -15.65 15.14 -19.87
N VAL A 480 -16.49 14.17 -20.27
CA VAL A 480 -16.81 13.89 -21.68
C VAL A 480 -17.86 14.87 -22.20
N ASP A 481 -19.02 14.96 -21.53
CA ASP A 481 -20.11 15.85 -21.97
C ASP A 481 -19.85 17.33 -21.63
N LYS A 482 -18.93 17.58 -20.68
CA LYS A 482 -18.51 18.88 -20.15
C LYS A 482 -19.66 19.79 -19.74
N ARG A 483 -20.75 19.20 -19.23
CA ARG A 483 -21.96 19.91 -18.80
C ARG A 483 -22.55 19.35 -17.51
N THR A 484 -23.39 20.16 -16.89
CA THR A 484 -24.25 19.85 -15.74
C THR A 484 -25.62 20.42 -16.02
N ALA A 485 -26.67 19.71 -15.66
CA ALA A 485 -28.03 20.19 -15.87
C ALA A 485 -28.92 19.90 -14.66
N ILE A 486 -29.89 20.78 -14.43
CA ILE A 486 -30.95 20.57 -13.45
C ILE A 486 -32.30 20.59 -14.16
N THR A 487 -33.15 19.61 -13.85
CA THR A 487 -34.57 19.59 -14.20
C THR A 487 -35.36 19.88 -12.94
N TYR A 488 -36.18 20.92 -12.97
CA TYR A 488 -36.96 21.38 -11.82
C TYR A 488 -38.37 21.80 -12.24
N VAL A 489 -39.29 21.73 -11.28
CA VAL A 489 -40.65 22.24 -11.40
C VAL A 489 -40.72 23.58 -10.68
N ASP A 490 -41.23 24.60 -11.35
CA ASP A 490 -41.45 25.92 -10.75
C ASP A 490 -42.69 25.94 -9.83
N SER A 491 -42.93 27.06 -9.16
CA SER A 491 -44.12 27.25 -8.31
C SER A 491 -45.45 27.22 -9.08
N GLU A 492 -45.42 27.34 -10.41
CA GLU A 492 -46.58 27.31 -11.29
C GLU A 492 -46.87 25.90 -11.84
N GLY A 493 -46.01 24.92 -11.54
CA GLY A 493 -46.12 23.54 -11.97
C GLY A 493 -45.50 23.24 -13.34
N ASN A 494 -44.81 24.19 -13.96
CA ASN A 494 -44.15 23.99 -15.25
C ASN A 494 -42.77 23.35 -15.08
N TRP A 495 -42.43 22.47 -16.02
CA TRP A 495 -41.14 21.78 -16.05
C TRP A 495 -40.12 22.62 -16.81
N HIS A 496 -39.00 22.93 -16.14
CA HIS A 496 -37.88 23.66 -16.71
C HIS A 496 -36.60 22.85 -16.59
N ARG A 497 -35.69 23.06 -17.54
CA ARG A 497 -34.33 22.52 -17.47
C ARG A 497 -33.32 23.64 -17.69
N ALA A 498 -32.37 23.77 -16.79
CA ALA A 498 -31.23 24.68 -16.92
C ALA A 498 -29.95 23.86 -17.03
N SER A 499 -29.06 24.24 -17.96
CA SER A 499 -27.75 23.61 -18.16
C SER A 499 -26.64 24.64 -18.05
N LYS A 500 -25.46 24.19 -17.66
CA LYS A 500 -24.20 24.92 -17.79
C LYS A 500 -23.12 23.95 -18.24
N GLY A 501 -22.17 24.42 -19.02
CA GLY A 501 -21.11 23.57 -19.56
C GLY A 501 -20.08 24.33 -20.39
N ALA A 502 -19.17 23.59 -21.01
CA ALA A 502 -18.24 24.14 -21.98
C ALA A 502 -19.02 24.74 -23.17
N PRO A 503 -18.74 25.99 -23.58
CA PRO A 503 -19.50 26.64 -24.65
C PRO A 503 -19.58 25.80 -25.94
N GLU A 504 -18.49 25.14 -26.32
CA GLU A 504 -18.42 24.27 -27.52
C GLU A 504 -19.33 23.04 -27.48
N GLN A 505 -19.83 22.65 -26.31
CA GLN A 505 -20.71 21.48 -26.12
C GLN A 505 -22.16 21.89 -25.79
N GLU A 506 -22.36 23.15 -25.39
CA GLU A 506 -23.67 23.73 -25.10
C GLU A 506 -24.31 24.37 -26.35
N PHE A 507 -23.50 24.81 -27.31
CA PHE A 507 -23.89 25.19 -28.67
C PHE A 507 -23.77 24.00 -29.63
#